data_AF-A0A847B4X3-F1
#
_entry.id   AF-A0A847B4X3-F1
#
_cell.length_a   1.000
_cell.length_b   1.000
_cell.length_c   1.000
_cell.angle_alpha   90.00
_cell.angle_beta   90.00
_cell.angle_gamma   90.00
#
_symmetry.space_group_name_H-M   'P 1'
#
loop_
_entity.id
_entity.type
_entity.pdbx_description
1 polymer ?
#
loop_
_entity_poly.entity_id
_entity_poly.type
_entity_poly.pdbx_seq_one_letter_code
_entity_poly.pdbx_strand_id
1 'polypeptide(L)'
;MLDGRSERKAKVIPFIDKIEKDRKSNLQKLADRAKLMRLEGFESVKWEEDEWLITGGRLLKRKDRNSKAITISFRLSPKLGSTPLVDEWSVVVKSLFILRFHRKNQNLANQRMFIGAVSYVAYAASELGQDLLRLTPEVLDNACLLISKHYSKNSAYNLHKFVAEFASHCDANYLCRTLLQYKFSQMKRPSSVGGLGHVRLDDPKVFETESDKLIAPNVFKVIGELYQKVPKEHKYRTYILMLTLLACTGRRFSEISLLPYQKLSFDEEGKAYFEYFSKKSSLGESFTPKRKLYLPSEVVTIVAEVFDELIESTADARST
;
A
#
# COMPACT_ATOMS: atom_id res chain seq x y z
N MET A 1 -5.15 76.18 17.26
CA MET A 1 -5.96 74.93 17.20
C MET A 1 -5.01 73.79 16.90
N LEU A 2 -4.80 72.88 17.85
CA LEU A 2 -3.97 71.69 17.66
C LEU A 2 -4.83 70.65 16.93
N ASP A 3 -4.56 70.45 15.65
CA ASP A 3 -5.30 69.54 14.78
C ASP A 3 -5.02 68.09 15.23
N GLY A 4 -5.94 67.50 15.99
CA GLY A 4 -5.85 66.14 16.56
C GLY A 4 -5.83 65.00 15.53
N ARG A 5 -5.40 65.28 14.29
CA ARG A 5 -5.20 64.29 13.21
C ARG A 5 -4.01 63.37 13.51
N SER A 6 -3.02 63.82 14.30
CA SER A 6 -1.83 63.03 14.65
C SER A 6 -2.10 61.89 15.64
N GLU A 7 -3.23 61.88 16.33
CA GLU A 7 -3.60 60.82 17.30
C GLU A 7 -4.52 59.74 16.71
N ARG A 8 -4.89 59.84 15.43
CA ARG A 8 -5.72 58.82 14.77
C ARG A 8 -4.91 57.55 14.48
N LYS A 9 -4.85 56.62 15.45
CA LYS A 9 -4.46 55.24 15.17
C LYS A 9 -5.53 54.60 14.28
N ALA A 10 -5.10 53.99 13.17
CA ALA A 10 -5.99 53.20 12.34
C ALA A 10 -6.68 52.13 13.21
N LYS A 11 -8.02 52.16 13.28
CA LYS A 11 -8.80 51.04 13.83
C LYS A 11 -8.66 49.86 12.86
N VAL A 12 -7.59 49.10 13.03
CA VAL A 12 -7.40 47.83 12.33
C VAL A 12 -8.27 46.81 13.04
N ILE A 13 -9.36 46.41 12.40
CA ILE A 13 -10.11 45.23 12.83
C ILE A 13 -9.22 44.04 12.48
N PRO A 14 -8.80 43.20 13.44
CA PRO A 14 -8.05 41.99 13.12
C PRO A 14 -8.95 41.08 12.28
N PHE A 15 -8.58 40.88 11.02
CA PHE A 15 -9.30 39.97 10.10
C PHE A 15 -9.10 38.50 10.45
N ILE A 16 -8.27 38.20 11.45
CA ILE A 16 -7.90 36.85 11.87
C ILE A 16 -8.14 36.73 13.38
N ASP A 17 -9.21 36.01 13.74
CA ASP A 17 -9.42 35.47 15.11
C ASP A 17 -10.45 34.32 15.17
N LYS A 18 -11.28 34.13 14.12
CA LYS A 18 -12.20 32.97 13.98
C LYS A 18 -11.75 31.91 12.96
N ILE A 19 -11.06 32.31 11.89
CA ILE A 19 -10.71 31.40 10.77
C ILE A 19 -9.64 30.38 11.18
N GLU A 20 -8.66 30.78 12.00
CA GLU A 20 -7.66 29.85 12.55
C GLU A 20 -8.28 28.91 13.60
N LYS A 21 -9.24 29.40 14.40
CA LYS A 21 -10.01 28.57 15.34
C LYS A 21 -10.85 27.53 14.62
N ASP A 22 -11.39 27.85 13.45
CA ASP A 22 -12.17 26.89 12.67
C ASP A 22 -11.29 25.73 12.16
N ARG A 23 -10.04 25.98 11.76
CA ARG A 23 -9.13 24.90 11.34
C ARG A 23 -8.67 24.01 12.48
N LYS A 24 -8.31 24.60 13.63
CA LYS A 24 -8.03 23.82 14.85
C LYS A 24 -9.27 23.02 15.28
N SER A 25 -10.47 23.61 15.16
CA SER A 25 -11.74 22.90 15.37
C SER A 25 -11.96 21.78 14.35
N ASN A 26 -11.59 21.97 13.08
CA ASN A 26 -11.69 20.95 12.04
C ASN A 26 -10.75 19.78 12.31
N LEU A 27 -9.52 20.05 12.75
CA LEU A 27 -8.59 19.01 13.19
C LEU A 27 -9.16 18.23 14.40
N GLN A 28 -9.73 18.94 15.38
CA GLN A 28 -10.38 18.30 16.52
C GLN A 28 -11.57 17.43 16.09
N LYS A 29 -12.47 17.95 15.24
CA LYS A 29 -13.60 17.19 14.68
C LYS A 29 -13.14 15.95 13.90
N LEU A 30 -12.02 16.06 13.17
CA LEU A 30 -11.42 14.93 12.46
C LEU A 30 -10.93 13.86 13.45
N ALA A 31 -10.28 14.28 14.52
CA ALA A 31 -9.81 13.39 15.58
C ALA A 31 -10.96 12.73 16.34
N ASP A 32 -12.00 13.48 16.69
CA ASP A 32 -13.19 12.96 17.35
C ASP A 32 -13.88 11.93 16.46
N ARG A 33 -14.02 12.22 15.16
CA ARG A 33 -14.57 11.28 14.18
C ARG A 33 -13.73 10.01 14.05
N ALA A 34 -12.41 10.11 14.10
CA ALA A 34 -11.52 8.96 14.10
C ALA A 34 -11.72 8.10 15.36
N LYS A 35 -11.76 8.73 16.54
CA LYS A 35 -12.00 8.04 17.83
C LYS A 35 -13.33 7.27 17.86
N LEU A 36 -14.35 7.75 17.14
CA LEU A 36 -15.66 7.08 17.04
C LEU A 36 -15.64 5.78 16.21
N MET A 37 -14.63 5.53 15.37
CA MET A 37 -14.63 4.37 14.45
C MET A 37 -14.52 3.02 15.15
N ARG A 38 -14.17 2.96 16.44
CA ARG A 38 -14.12 1.75 17.30
C ARG A 38 -13.66 0.50 16.55
N LEU A 39 -12.43 0.56 16.03
CA LEU A 39 -11.87 -0.53 15.24
C LEU A 39 -11.51 -1.73 16.13
N GLU A 40 -11.83 -2.93 15.67
CA GLU A 40 -11.43 -4.18 16.32
C GLU A 40 -9.90 -4.25 16.48
N GLY A 41 -9.44 -4.60 17.69
CA GLY A 41 -8.01 -4.73 18.02
C GLY A 41 -7.35 -3.44 18.51
N PHE A 42 -8.10 -2.34 18.60
CA PHE A 42 -7.62 -1.04 19.08
C PHE A 42 -8.08 -0.73 20.52
N GLU A 43 -8.58 -1.72 21.25
CA GLU A 43 -9.21 -1.52 22.56
C GLU A 43 -8.23 -1.01 23.62
N SER A 44 -6.95 -1.38 23.52
CA SER A 44 -5.88 -0.94 24.42
C SER A 44 -5.16 0.33 23.97
N VAL A 45 -5.55 0.91 22.83
CA VAL A 45 -4.86 2.06 22.26
C VAL A 45 -5.14 3.32 23.07
N LYS A 46 -4.08 3.93 23.60
CA LYS A 46 -4.12 5.27 24.17
C LYS A 46 -3.73 6.29 23.12
N TRP A 47 -4.65 7.21 22.82
CA TRP A 47 -4.48 8.13 21.70
C TRP A 47 -3.25 9.03 21.81
N GLU A 48 -2.87 9.38 23.04
CA GLU A 48 -1.75 10.28 23.32
C GLU A 48 -0.39 9.58 23.24
N GLU A 49 -0.35 8.25 23.25
CA GLU A 49 0.90 7.51 23.06
C GLU A 49 1.32 7.53 21.58
N ASP A 50 2.63 7.63 21.33
CA ASP A 50 3.21 7.62 19.98
C ASP A 50 3.31 6.21 19.39
N GLU A 51 3.06 5.20 20.21
CA GLU A 51 3.11 3.79 19.82
C GLU A 51 1.81 3.12 20.20
N TRP A 52 1.14 2.57 19.19
CA TRP A 52 -0.11 1.85 19.38
C TRP A 52 0.13 0.36 19.19
N LEU A 53 -0.18 -0.41 20.23
CA LEU A 53 -0.25 -1.86 20.17
C LEU A 53 -1.64 -2.27 19.69
N ILE A 54 -1.69 -3.01 18.59
CA ILE A 54 -2.93 -3.51 17.99
C ILE A 54 -2.91 -5.03 18.11
N THR A 55 -3.96 -5.59 18.72
CA THR A 55 -4.05 -7.00 19.11
C THR A 55 -5.09 -7.78 18.31
N GLY A 56 -5.83 -7.13 17.41
CA GLY A 56 -6.95 -7.73 16.69
C GLY A 56 -7.28 -7.06 15.35
N GLY A 57 -8.27 -7.60 14.65
CA GLY A 57 -8.78 -7.03 13.40
C GLY A 57 -7.91 -7.23 12.16
N ARG A 58 -8.30 -6.54 11.08
CA ARG A 58 -7.77 -6.78 9.71
C ARG A 58 -6.29 -6.46 9.53
N LEU A 59 -5.65 -5.71 10.44
CA LEU A 59 -4.22 -5.37 10.32
C LEU A 59 -3.30 -6.54 10.68
N LEU A 60 -3.76 -7.49 11.50
CA LEU A 60 -3.00 -8.69 11.90
C LEU A 60 -3.05 -9.79 10.84
N LYS A 61 -4.07 -9.76 9.97
CA LYS A 61 -4.27 -10.71 8.87
C LYS A 61 -3.33 -10.37 7.71
N ARG A 62 -2.13 -10.98 7.68
CA ARG A 62 -1.28 -10.96 6.47
C ARG A 62 -1.55 -12.18 5.61
N LYS A 63 -1.23 -12.08 4.31
CA LYS A 63 -1.47 -13.14 3.32
C LYS A 63 -0.61 -14.39 3.55
N ASP A 64 0.43 -14.27 4.38
CA ASP A 64 1.53 -15.22 4.60
C ASP A 64 1.74 -15.60 6.08
N ARG A 65 1.32 -14.75 7.04
CA ARG A 65 1.48 -15.00 8.48
C ARG A 65 0.47 -14.20 9.30
N ASN A 66 -0.23 -14.85 10.23
CA ASN A 66 -1.03 -14.15 11.23
C ASN A 66 -0.14 -13.76 12.41
N SER A 67 0.01 -12.47 12.66
CA SER A 67 0.70 -11.96 13.85
C SER A 67 -0.28 -11.87 15.01
N LYS A 68 0.13 -12.23 16.24
CA LYS A 68 -0.70 -12.09 17.45
C LYS A 68 -0.93 -10.64 17.86
N ALA A 69 0.02 -9.77 17.54
CA ALA A 69 -0.07 -8.33 17.75
C ALA A 69 0.87 -7.60 16.79
N ILE A 70 0.61 -6.31 16.56
CA ILE A 70 1.47 -5.42 15.79
C ILE A 70 1.61 -4.08 16.50
N THR A 71 2.77 -3.45 16.34
CA THR A 71 2.98 -2.08 16.80
C THR A 71 2.97 -1.11 15.61
N ILE A 72 2.30 0.03 15.80
CA ILE A 72 2.31 1.18 14.91
C ILE A 72 2.97 2.33 15.64
N SER A 73 4.04 2.88 15.08
CA SER A 73 4.76 4.03 15.65
C SER A 73 4.48 5.27 14.82
N PHE A 74 4.01 6.33 15.47
CA PHE A 74 3.76 7.66 14.91
C PHE A 74 4.98 8.55 15.13
N ARG A 75 6.09 8.14 14.54
CA ARG A 75 7.39 8.79 14.63
C ARG A 75 7.85 9.25 13.26
N LEU A 76 8.84 10.12 13.23
CA LEU A 76 9.59 10.43 12.01
C LEU A 76 10.16 9.15 11.40
N SER A 77 10.25 9.15 10.07
CA SER A 77 10.93 8.07 9.35
C SER A 77 12.32 7.80 9.97
N PRO A 78 12.81 6.56 10.02
CA PRO A 78 14.14 6.27 10.56
C PRO A 78 15.27 7.07 9.90
N LYS A 79 15.11 7.42 8.63
CA LYS A 79 16.06 8.27 7.88
C LYS A 79 16.04 9.75 8.29
N LEU A 80 15.11 10.15 9.15
CA LEU A 80 14.93 11.50 9.70
C LEU A 80 15.10 11.54 11.23
N GLY A 81 15.63 10.46 11.83
CA GLY A 81 15.98 10.43 13.26
C GLY A 81 14.96 9.77 14.20
N SER A 82 13.84 9.22 13.71
CA SER A 82 12.87 8.46 14.52
C SER A 82 12.26 9.20 15.72
N THR A 83 12.32 10.53 15.75
CA THR A 83 11.72 11.33 16.82
C THR A 83 10.18 11.26 16.74
N PRO A 84 9.45 11.35 17.85
CA PRO A 84 7.98 11.40 17.83
C PRO A 84 7.43 12.54 16.95
N LEU A 85 6.30 12.28 16.29
CA LEU A 85 5.50 13.36 15.72
C LEU A 85 4.80 14.09 16.86
N VAL A 86 4.96 15.41 16.93
CA VAL A 86 4.44 16.25 18.01
C VAL A 86 3.21 17.06 17.56
N ASP A 87 2.47 17.58 18.53
CA ASP A 87 1.38 18.54 18.34
C ASP A 87 0.35 18.11 17.27
N GLU A 88 -0.05 19.05 16.41
CA GLU A 88 -1.03 18.87 15.34
C GLU A 88 -0.66 17.74 14.36
N TRP A 89 0.64 17.47 14.18
CA TRP A 89 1.13 16.40 13.32
C TRP A 89 0.80 15.02 13.86
N SER A 90 0.95 14.82 15.18
CA SER A 90 0.55 13.57 15.86
C SER A 90 -0.94 13.32 15.71
N VAL A 91 -1.75 14.36 15.96
CA VAL A 91 -3.21 14.29 15.90
C VAL A 91 -3.69 13.97 14.48
N VAL A 92 -3.20 14.70 13.47
CA VAL A 92 -3.66 14.53 12.08
C VAL A 92 -3.28 13.16 11.53
N VAL A 93 -2.05 12.67 11.77
CA VAL A 93 -1.60 11.39 11.23
C VAL A 93 -2.36 10.23 11.86
N LYS A 94 -2.60 10.27 13.18
CA LYS A 94 -3.37 9.25 13.91
C LYS A 94 -4.82 9.21 13.43
N SER A 95 -5.41 10.38 13.22
CA SER A 95 -6.80 10.50 12.76
C SER A 95 -6.97 10.00 11.33
N LEU A 96 -6.10 10.42 10.42
CA LEU A 96 -6.11 9.95 9.03
C LEU A 96 -5.77 8.47 8.92
N PHE A 97 -4.88 7.93 9.74
CA PHE A 97 -4.60 6.49 9.79
C PHE A 97 -5.89 5.68 10.03
N ILE A 98 -6.64 6.02 11.09
CA ILE A 98 -7.88 5.34 11.45
C ILE A 98 -8.93 5.49 10.34
N LEU A 99 -9.15 6.71 9.87
CA LEU A 99 -10.18 7.00 8.88
C LEU A 99 -9.86 6.39 7.50
N ARG A 100 -8.59 6.38 7.09
CA ARG A 100 -8.13 5.71 5.86
C ARG A 100 -8.30 4.20 5.95
N PHE A 101 -7.94 3.61 7.08
CA PHE A 101 -8.09 2.18 7.34
C PHE A 101 -9.56 1.73 7.42
N HIS A 102 -10.43 2.58 7.95
CA HIS A 102 -11.86 2.33 7.97
C HIS A 102 -12.46 2.39 6.55
N ARG A 103 -12.19 3.47 5.80
CA ARG A 103 -12.79 3.69 4.46
C ARG A 103 -12.28 2.75 3.38
N LYS A 104 -11.02 2.33 3.44
CA LYS A 104 -10.39 1.47 2.42
C LYS A 104 -9.73 0.29 3.12
N ASN A 105 -9.82 -0.89 2.53
CA ASN A 105 -9.13 -2.12 2.98
C ASN A 105 -7.60 -2.02 2.77
N GLN A 106 -6.96 -1.01 3.36
CA GLN A 106 -5.54 -0.77 3.27
C GLN A 106 -4.78 -1.71 4.21
N ASN A 107 -3.77 -2.38 3.68
CA ASN A 107 -2.93 -3.26 4.48
C ASN A 107 -1.94 -2.47 5.35
N LEU A 108 -1.32 -3.17 6.31
CA LEU A 108 -0.36 -2.60 7.25
C LEU A 108 0.83 -1.88 6.57
N ALA A 109 1.38 -2.45 5.50
CA ALA A 109 2.50 -1.85 4.79
C ALA A 109 2.12 -0.50 4.14
N ASN A 110 0.92 -0.42 3.58
CA ASN A 110 0.38 0.82 3.01
C ASN A 110 0.20 1.90 4.08
N GLN A 111 -0.33 1.53 5.25
CA GLN A 111 -0.47 2.46 6.36
C GLN A 111 0.87 3.00 6.87
N ARG A 112 1.87 2.11 7.04
CA ARG A 112 3.22 2.52 7.46
C ARG A 112 3.89 3.45 6.45
N MET A 113 3.72 3.20 5.15
CA MET A 113 4.23 4.11 4.12
C MET A 113 3.52 5.48 4.14
N PHE A 114 2.22 5.51 4.42
CA PHE A 114 1.49 6.77 4.59
C PHE A 114 2.02 7.58 5.79
N ILE A 115 2.15 6.95 6.97
CA ILE A 115 2.77 7.60 8.15
C ILE A 115 4.17 8.10 7.80
N GLY A 116 4.96 7.27 7.12
CA GLY A 116 6.28 7.64 6.62
C GLY A 116 6.23 8.89 5.75
N ALA A 117 5.34 8.97 4.76
CA ALA A 117 5.20 10.15 3.90
C ALA A 117 4.80 11.41 4.67
N VAL A 118 3.82 11.30 5.58
CA VAL A 118 3.41 12.44 6.45
C VAL A 118 4.57 12.90 7.32
N SER A 119 5.43 11.98 7.77
CA SER A 119 6.60 12.36 8.55
C SER A 119 7.64 13.18 7.78
N TYR A 120 7.82 12.93 6.47
CA TYR A 120 8.67 13.77 5.63
C TYR A 120 8.08 15.17 5.46
N VAL A 121 6.74 15.27 5.39
CA VAL A 121 6.06 16.57 5.32
C VAL A 121 6.24 17.33 6.63
N ALA A 122 6.03 16.67 7.78
CA ALA A 122 6.22 17.27 9.10
C ALA A 122 7.65 17.77 9.29
N TYR A 123 8.65 16.95 8.90
CA TYR A 123 10.06 17.33 8.96
C TYR A 123 10.38 18.51 8.03
N ALA A 124 9.93 18.48 6.77
CA ALA A 124 10.15 19.59 5.85
C ALA A 124 9.47 20.89 6.33
N ALA A 125 8.32 20.79 7.01
CA ALA A 125 7.64 21.93 7.62
C ALA A 125 8.47 22.50 8.78
N SER A 126 9.01 21.64 9.66
CA SER A 126 9.82 22.09 10.79
C SER A 126 11.10 22.80 10.36
N GLU A 127 11.75 22.34 9.29
CA GLU A 127 12.94 22.99 8.73
C GLU A 127 12.64 24.43 8.24
N LEU A 128 11.38 24.71 7.87
CA LEU A 128 10.92 26.04 7.47
C LEU A 128 10.20 26.80 8.60
N GLY A 129 10.20 26.27 9.83
CA GLY A 129 9.49 26.86 10.96
C GLY A 129 7.96 26.95 10.76
N GLN A 130 7.39 26.06 9.95
CA GLN A 130 5.96 26.03 9.63
C GLN A 130 5.23 24.95 10.45
N ASP A 131 4.02 25.28 10.90
CA ASP A 131 3.06 24.34 11.50
C ASP A 131 2.16 23.71 10.43
N LEU A 132 1.33 22.73 10.82
CA LEU A 132 0.38 22.07 9.91
C LEU A 132 -0.58 23.09 9.27
N LEU A 133 -1.05 24.06 10.05
CA LEU A 133 -1.96 25.10 9.57
C LEU A 133 -1.32 25.89 8.42
N ARG A 134 -0.04 26.27 8.55
CA ARG A 134 0.69 27.09 7.57
C ARG A 134 1.38 26.27 6.47
N LEU A 135 1.02 25.00 6.31
CA LEU A 135 1.56 24.16 5.26
C LEU A 135 1.37 24.77 3.86
N THR A 136 2.43 24.75 3.06
CA THR A 136 2.47 25.29 1.70
C THR A 136 2.89 24.21 0.69
N PRO A 137 2.62 24.40 -0.62
CA PRO A 137 3.14 23.50 -1.65
C PRO A 137 4.67 23.36 -1.63
N GLU A 138 5.41 24.40 -1.24
CA GLU A 138 6.87 24.36 -1.11
C GLU A 138 7.35 23.32 -0.09
N VAL A 139 6.69 23.23 1.07
CA VAL A 139 6.98 22.18 2.07
C VAL A 139 6.78 20.79 1.47
N LEU A 140 5.72 20.61 0.68
CA LEU A 140 5.40 19.32 0.05
C LEU A 140 6.43 18.95 -1.03
N ASP A 141 6.90 19.93 -1.80
CA ASP A 141 7.99 19.75 -2.77
C ASP A 141 9.29 19.37 -2.06
N ASN A 142 9.65 20.08 -0.97
CA ASN A 142 10.82 19.77 -0.16
C ASN A 142 10.76 18.35 0.42
N ALA A 143 9.60 17.94 0.94
CA ALA A 143 9.38 16.58 1.39
C ALA A 143 9.57 15.56 0.25
N CYS A 144 8.99 15.80 -0.92
CA CYS A 144 9.14 14.93 -2.10
C CYS A 144 10.59 14.85 -2.62
N LEU A 145 11.35 15.94 -2.56
CA LEU A 145 12.77 15.98 -2.91
C LEU A 145 13.59 15.16 -1.91
N LEU A 146 13.36 15.32 -0.60
CA LEU A 146 14.02 14.51 0.44
C LEU A 146 13.71 13.01 0.27
N ILE A 147 12.44 12.67 0.02
CA ILE A 147 12.02 11.29 -0.27
C ILE A 147 12.79 10.72 -1.47
N SER A 148 12.97 11.51 -2.53
CA SER A 148 13.69 11.09 -3.74
C SER A 148 15.18 10.85 -3.48
N LYS A 149 15.79 11.59 -2.56
CA LYS A 149 17.18 11.38 -2.11
C LYS A 149 17.30 10.11 -1.26
N HIS A 150 16.30 9.83 -0.43
CA HIS A 150 16.35 8.78 0.57
C HIS A 150 15.95 7.39 0.07
N TYR A 151 15.16 7.30 -1.00
CA TYR A 151 14.57 6.05 -1.46
C TYR A 151 14.82 5.79 -2.95
N SER A 152 14.77 4.51 -3.33
CA SER A 152 14.78 4.12 -4.73
C SER A 152 13.58 4.70 -5.49
N LYS A 153 13.71 4.84 -6.82
CA LYS A 153 12.67 5.44 -7.68
C LYS A 153 11.27 4.86 -7.46
N ASN A 154 11.16 3.54 -7.26
CA ASN A 154 9.88 2.87 -6.98
C ASN A 154 9.27 3.26 -5.64
N SER A 155 10.08 3.22 -4.58
CA SER A 155 9.64 3.54 -3.22
C SER A 155 9.31 5.02 -3.10
N ALA A 156 10.15 5.90 -3.67
CA ALA A 156 9.91 7.33 -3.75
C ALA A 156 8.61 7.64 -4.50
N TYR A 157 8.38 7.03 -5.67
CA TYR A 157 7.15 7.21 -6.43
C TYR A 157 5.88 6.87 -5.62
N ASN A 158 5.91 5.79 -4.82
CA ASN A 158 4.78 5.45 -3.95
C ASN A 158 4.63 6.45 -2.79
N LEU A 159 5.72 6.89 -2.17
CA LEU A 159 5.69 7.89 -1.12
C LEU A 159 5.20 9.25 -1.62
N HIS A 160 5.57 9.66 -2.84
CA HIS A 160 5.02 10.87 -3.48
C HIS A 160 3.50 10.82 -3.62
N LYS A 161 2.93 9.65 -3.94
CA LYS A 161 1.46 9.47 -3.94
C LYS A 161 0.86 9.70 -2.57
N PHE A 162 1.51 9.22 -1.51
CA PHE A 162 1.03 9.42 -0.14
C PHE A 162 1.17 10.88 0.31
N VAL A 163 2.19 11.62 -0.14
CA VAL A 163 2.28 13.07 0.09
C VAL A 163 1.11 13.80 -0.59
N ALA A 164 0.81 13.46 -1.84
CA ALA A 164 -0.36 14.02 -2.54
C ALA A 164 -1.70 13.61 -1.91
N GLU A 165 -1.83 12.36 -1.44
CA GLU A 165 -2.99 11.88 -0.70
C GLU A 165 -3.17 12.65 0.62
N PHE A 166 -2.08 12.88 1.35
CA PHE A 166 -2.10 13.69 2.58
C PHE A 166 -2.53 15.13 2.30
N ALA A 167 -1.95 15.79 1.30
CA ALA A 167 -2.35 17.14 0.90
C ALA A 167 -3.84 17.22 0.51
N SER A 168 -4.34 16.22 -0.22
CA SER A 168 -5.76 16.11 -0.57
C SER A 168 -6.66 15.94 0.66
N HIS A 169 -6.19 15.21 1.68
CA HIS A 169 -6.89 15.12 2.97
C HIS A 169 -6.88 16.44 3.72
N CYS A 170 -5.78 17.19 3.71
CA CYS A 170 -5.72 18.52 4.28
C CYS A 170 -6.71 19.48 3.62
N ASP A 171 -6.79 19.47 2.29
CA ASP A 171 -7.75 20.28 1.53
C ASP A 171 -9.20 19.90 1.83
N ALA A 172 -9.52 18.61 1.74
CA ALA A 172 -10.89 18.11 1.93
C ALA A 172 -11.44 18.33 3.35
N ASN A 173 -10.57 18.53 4.34
CA ASN A 173 -10.94 18.78 5.74
C ASN A 173 -10.57 20.20 6.20
N TYR A 174 -10.16 21.09 5.28
CA TYR A 174 -9.79 22.48 5.57
C TYR A 174 -8.78 22.61 6.71
N LEU A 175 -7.74 21.76 6.70
CA LEU A 175 -6.72 21.73 7.77
C LEU A 175 -5.66 22.81 7.58
N CYS A 176 -5.44 23.30 6.36
CA CYS A 176 -4.37 24.26 6.03
C CYS A 176 -4.92 25.62 5.62
N ARG A 177 -4.07 26.66 5.71
CA ARG A 177 -4.43 28.05 5.36
C ARG A 177 -4.78 28.22 3.89
N THR A 178 -4.08 27.49 3.06
CA THR A 178 -4.18 27.51 1.61
C THR A 178 -4.71 26.18 1.11
N LEU A 179 -5.44 26.20 0.00
CA LEU A 179 -5.70 25.00 -0.77
C LEU A 179 -4.39 24.56 -1.42
N LEU A 180 -3.97 23.33 -1.15
CA LEU A 180 -2.70 22.77 -1.60
C LEU A 180 -2.81 22.28 -3.04
N GLN A 181 -3.92 21.61 -3.40
CA GLN A 181 -4.19 20.99 -4.70
C GLN A 181 -2.93 20.32 -5.29
N TYR A 182 -2.22 19.61 -4.42
CA TYR A 182 -0.81 19.34 -4.65
C TYR A 182 -0.58 18.16 -5.60
N LYS A 183 0.32 18.38 -6.55
CA LYS A 183 0.87 17.35 -7.42
C LYS A 183 2.36 17.60 -7.62
N PHE A 184 3.18 16.64 -7.20
CA PHE A 184 4.63 16.76 -7.35
C PHE A 184 5.04 16.78 -8.82
N SER A 185 5.67 17.87 -9.26
CA SER A 185 6.01 18.12 -10.66
C SER A 185 7.01 17.12 -11.23
N GLN A 186 7.98 16.67 -10.41
CA GLN A 186 9.02 15.72 -10.82
C GLN A 186 8.59 14.26 -10.69
N MET A 187 7.32 14.00 -10.36
CA MET A 187 6.81 12.65 -10.21
C MET A 187 6.79 11.91 -11.55
N LYS A 188 7.81 11.08 -11.78
CA LYS A 188 7.89 10.19 -12.95
C LYS A 188 7.56 8.78 -12.55
N ARG A 189 6.61 8.16 -13.26
CA ARG A 189 6.29 6.74 -13.08
C ARG A 189 7.50 5.91 -13.53
N PRO A 190 8.11 5.10 -12.65
CA PRO A 190 9.22 4.24 -13.05
C PRO A 190 8.75 3.15 -14.03
N SER A 191 9.62 2.75 -14.96
CA SER A 191 9.40 1.63 -15.89
C SER A 191 9.04 0.32 -15.15
N SER A 192 9.55 0.17 -13.93
CA SER A 192 9.27 -0.95 -13.05
C SER A 192 7.87 -0.93 -12.40
N VAL A 193 7.03 0.09 -12.58
CA VAL A 193 5.72 0.18 -11.92
C VAL A 193 4.55 -0.06 -12.88
N GLY A 194 3.84 -1.18 -12.69
CA GLY A 194 2.71 -1.63 -13.52
C GLY A 194 3.04 -2.89 -14.33
N GLY A 195 2.01 -3.69 -14.66
CA GLY A 195 2.15 -4.83 -15.58
C GLY A 195 1.99 -4.38 -17.04
N LEU A 196 2.31 -5.25 -17.99
CA LEU A 196 2.27 -4.97 -19.44
C LEU A 196 0.87 -4.61 -19.98
N GLY A 197 -0.20 -4.71 -19.19
CA GLY A 197 -1.58 -4.45 -19.66
C GLY A 197 -1.93 -3.00 -20.04
N HIS A 198 -0.96 -2.08 -20.03
CA HIS A 198 -1.11 -0.73 -20.60
C HIS A 198 -0.29 -0.53 -21.88
N VAL A 199 0.45 -1.56 -22.28
CA VAL A 199 1.26 -1.59 -23.48
C VAL A 199 0.40 -2.17 -24.59
N ARG A 200 0.34 -1.46 -25.72
CA ARG A 200 -0.39 -1.84 -26.92
C ARG A 200 0.29 -3.03 -27.56
N LEU A 201 -0.38 -4.18 -27.67
CA LEU A 201 0.19 -5.42 -28.21
C LEU A 201 0.58 -5.31 -29.71
N ASP A 202 0.05 -4.30 -30.39
CA ASP A 202 0.34 -3.94 -31.78
C ASP A 202 1.59 -3.05 -31.95
N ASP A 203 2.20 -2.58 -30.86
CA ASP A 203 3.42 -1.76 -30.94
C ASP A 203 4.65 -2.67 -31.22
N PRO A 204 5.42 -2.41 -32.30
CA PRO A 204 6.61 -3.19 -32.64
C PRO A 204 7.64 -3.29 -31.50
N LYS A 205 7.66 -2.32 -30.58
CA LYS A 205 8.53 -2.33 -29.39
C LYS A 205 8.11 -3.35 -28.33
N VAL A 206 6.93 -3.97 -28.44
CA VAL A 206 6.49 -5.04 -27.52
C VAL A 206 7.21 -6.35 -27.78
N PHE A 207 7.71 -6.57 -28.99
CA PHE A 207 8.52 -7.75 -29.32
C PHE A 207 9.90 -7.70 -28.64
N GLU A 208 10.37 -6.52 -28.24
CA GLU A 208 11.51 -6.38 -27.33
C GLU A 208 11.07 -6.77 -25.90
N THR A 209 11.28 -8.04 -25.57
CA THR A 209 10.95 -8.63 -24.26
C THR A 209 12.04 -8.42 -23.21
N GLU A 210 13.02 -7.55 -23.48
CA GLU A 210 14.03 -7.16 -22.50
C GLU A 210 13.42 -6.23 -21.44
N SER A 211 12.80 -6.84 -20.44
CA SER A 211 12.37 -6.16 -19.24
C SER A 211 13.08 -6.75 -18.04
N ASP A 212 13.62 -5.91 -17.15
CA ASP A 212 14.10 -6.31 -15.82
C ASP A 212 13.04 -7.10 -15.01
N LYS A 213 11.77 -7.07 -15.43
CA LYS A 213 10.67 -7.82 -14.81
C LYS A 213 10.44 -9.21 -15.37
N LEU A 214 10.92 -9.49 -16.57
CA LEU A 214 10.74 -10.79 -17.20
C LEU A 214 11.88 -11.70 -16.74
N ILE A 215 11.50 -12.89 -16.32
CA ILE A 215 12.46 -13.90 -15.87
C ILE A 215 13.25 -14.37 -17.10
N ALA A 216 14.58 -14.42 -16.98
CA ALA A 216 15.43 -14.87 -18.08
C ALA A 216 15.05 -16.31 -18.51
N PRO A 217 15.06 -16.63 -19.81
CA PRO A 217 14.71 -17.96 -20.32
C PRO A 217 15.45 -19.11 -19.61
N ASN A 218 16.71 -18.89 -19.22
CA ASN A 218 17.51 -19.87 -18.48
C ASN A 218 16.90 -20.27 -17.13
N VAL A 219 16.19 -19.36 -16.45
CA VAL A 219 15.53 -19.69 -15.17
C VAL A 219 14.35 -20.63 -15.41
N PHE A 220 13.58 -20.43 -16.48
CA PHE A 220 12.51 -21.38 -16.86
C PHE A 220 13.08 -22.76 -17.18
N LYS A 221 14.21 -22.82 -17.89
CA LYS A 221 14.93 -24.07 -18.14
C LYS A 221 15.33 -24.77 -16.84
N VAL A 222 15.91 -24.03 -15.88
CA VAL A 222 16.27 -24.58 -14.57
C VAL A 222 15.06 -25.10 -13.81
N ILE A 223 13.93 -24.39 -13.80
CA ILE A 223 12.68 -24.87 -13.17
C ILE A 223 12.22 -26.18 -13.82
N GLY A 224 12.25 -26.27 -15.15
CA GLY A 224 11.91 -27.49 -15.87
C GLY A 224 12.84 -28.66 -15.54
N GLU A 225 14.16 -28.43 -15.47
CA GLU A 225 15.13 -29.45 -15.09
C GLU A 225 14.92 -29.93 -13.64
N LEU A 226 14.62 -29.02 -12.71
CA LEU A 226 14.29 -29.38 -11.33
C LEU A 226 13.02 -30.23 -11.27
N TYR A 227 11.98 -29.85 -12.03
CA TYR A 227 10.74 -30.60 -12.11
C TYR A 227 10.94 -32.02 -12.67
N GLN A 228 11.82 -32.20 -13.65
CA GLN A 228 12.09 -33.50 -14.26
C GLN A 228 13.02 -34.38 -13.42
N LYS A 229 14.06 -33.80 -12.82
CA LYS A 229 15.18 -34.57 -12.23
C LYS A 229 15.04 -34.80 -10.73
N VAL A 230 14.33 -33.93 -9.99
CA VAL A 230 14.22 -34.06 -8.53
C VAL A 230 13.16 -35.12 -8.18
N PRO A 231 13.51 -36.16 -7.39
CA PRO A 231 12.58 -37.22 -7.02
C PRO A 231 11.33 -36.71 -6.26
N LYS A 232 10.21 -37.43 -6.38
CA LYS A 232 8.94 -37.10 -5.70
C LYS A 232 9.08 -37.00 -4.18
N GLU A 233 9.86 -37.90 -3.57
CA GLU A 233 10.07 -37.95 -2.12
C GLU A 233 11.03 -36.88 -1.57
N HIS A 234 11.58 -36.03 -2.46
CA HIS A 234 12.52 -35.02 -2.02
C HIS A 234 11.82 -33.95 -1.17
N LYS A 235 12.42 -33.53 -0.05
CA LYS A 235 11.87 -32.52 0.88
C LYS A 235 11.47 -31.18 0.25
N TYR A 236 12.01 -30.85 -0.93
CA TYR A 236 11.67 -29.63 -1.66
C TYR A 236 10.73 -29.83 -2.85
N ARG A 237 10.22 -31.05 -3.07
CA ARG A 237 9.39 -31.37 -4.23
C ARG A 237 8.16 -30.48 -4.32
N THR A 238 7.43 -30.30 -3.21
CA THR A 238 6.26 -29.42 -3.18
C THR A 238 6.58 -27.98 -3.60
N TYR A 239 7.75 -27.44 -3.21
CA TYR A 239 8.17 -26.10 -3.66
C TYR A 239 8.49 -26.06 -5.15
N ILE A 240 9.09 -27.13 -5.69
CA ILE A 240 9.36 -27.25 -7.13
C ILE A 240 8.03 -27.29 -7.90
N LEU A 241 7.06 -28.07 -7.45
CA LEU A 241 5.72 -28.11 -8.04
C LEU A 241 5.04 -26.72 -8.03
N MET A 242 5.16 -25.98 -6.92
CA MET A 242 4.66 -24.60 -6.85
C MET A 242 5.39 -23.67 -7.83
N LEU A 243 6.72 -23.78 -7.98
CA LEU A 243 7.49 -23.00 -8.95
C LEU A 243 7.09 -23.32 -10.39
N THR A 244 6.84 -24.58 -10.71
CA THR A 244 6.33 -25.00 -12.02
C THR A 244 4.97 -24.37 -12.31
N LEU A 245 4.03 -24.39 -11.35
CA LEU A 245 2.74 -23.69 -11.51
C LEU A 245 2.91 -22.18 -11.73
N LEU A 246 3.82 -21.52 -11.01
CA LEU A 246 4.09 -20.10 -11.19
C LEU A 246 4.62 -19.80 -12.60
N ALA A 247 5.54 -20.63 -13.08
CA ALA A 247 6.11 -20.51 -14.42
C ALA A 247 5.07 -20.73 -15.53
N CYS A 248 4.24 -21.77 -15.42
CA CYS A 248 3.24 -22.10 -16.44
C CYS A 248 2.05 -21.14 -16.48
N THR A 249 1.67 -20.54 -15.35
CA THR A 249 0.40 -19.79 -15.23
C THR A 249 0.56 -18.27 -15.09
N GLY A 250 1.78 -17.81 -14.78
CA GLY A 250 2.08 -16.41 -14.49
C GLY A 250 1.27 -15.83 -13.33
N ARG A 251 0.66 -16.67 -12.48
CA ARG A 251 -0.12 -16.23 -11.31
C ARG A 251 0.80 -15.86 -10.16
N ARG A 252 0.28 -15.10 -9.19
CA ARG A 252 1.05 -14.77 -7.98
C ARG A 252 1.17 -15.98 -7.07
N PHE A 253 2.25 -16.05 -6.29
CA PHE A 253 2.39 -17.03 -5.22
C PHE A 253 1.14 -17.13 -4.34
N SER A 254 0.59 -16.00 -3.88
CA SER A 254 -0.61 -15.98 -3.04
C SER A 254 -1.90 -16.48 -3.73
N GLU A 255 -1.89 -16.62 -5.05
CA GLU A 255 -3.00 -17.17 -5.83
C GLU A 255 -2.81 -18.68 -6.03
N ILE A 256 -1.57 -19.12 -6.26
CA ILE A 256 -1.20 -20.55 -6.37
C ILE A 256 -1.24 -21.27 -5.02
N SER A 257 -0.71 -20.67 -3.95
CA SER A 257 -0.64 -21.28 -2.62
C SER A 257 -2.00 -21.46 -1.94
N LEU A 258 -3.07 -20.95 -2.56
CA LEU A 258 -4.44 -20.97 -2.04
C LEU A 258 -5.41 -21.53 -3.08
N LEU A 259 -4.90 -22.33 -4.02
CA LEU A 259 -5.76 -23.05 -4.94
C LEU A 259 -6.69 -23.98 -4.16
N PRO A 260 -7.99 -24.02 -4.50
CA PRO A 260 -8.87 -25.03 -3.94
C PRO A 260 -8.40 -26.41 -4.37
N TYR A 261 -8.75 -27.42 -3.56
CA TYR A 261 -8.62 -28.81 -3.97
C TYR A 261 -9.45 -29.04 -5.23
N GLN A 262 -8.78 -29.33 -6.34
CA GLN A 262 -9.38 -29.49 -7.66
C GLN A 262 -8.45 -30.26 -8.59
N LYS A 263 -9.00 -30.79 -9.67
CA LYS A 263 -8.24 -31.24 -10.84
C LYS A 263 -8.40 -30.23 -11.98
N LEU A 264 -7.56 -30.37 -13.01
CA LEU A 264 -7.72 -29.59 -14.23
C LEU A 264 -9.07 -29.95 -14.88
N SER A 265 -9.80 -28.92 -15.29
CA SER A 265 -11.12 -29.05 -15.93
C SER A 265 -11.06 -28.62 -17.39
N PHE A 266 -12.04 -29.03 -18.19
CA PHE A 266 -12.16 -28.68 -19.60
C PHE A 266 -13.54 -28.07 -19.86
N ASP A 267 -13.61 -27.08 -20.73
CA ASP A 267 -14.89 -26.55 -21.20
C ASP A 267 -15.44 -27.34 -22.40
N GLU A 268 -16.59 -26.92 -22.92
CA GLU A 268 -17.26 -27.54 -24.08
C GLU A 268 -16.41 -27.47 -25.36
N GLU A 269 -15.46 -26.53 -25.44
CA GLU A 269 -14.52 -26.36 -26.55
C GLU A 269 -13.21 -27.13 -26.34
N GLY A 270 -13.09 -27.90 -25.25
CA GLY A 270 -11.88 -28.65 -24.90
C GLY A 270 -10.74 -27.79 -24.36
N LYS A 271 -10.99 -26.54 -23.98
CA LYS A 271 -9.98 -25.65 -23.38
C LYS A 271 -9.81 -25.96 -21.90
N ALA A 272 -8.57 -26.24 -21.52
CA ALA A 272 -8.21 -26.55 -20.15
C ALA A 272 -8.26 -25.29 -19.26
N TYR A 273 -8.83 -25.44 -18.06
CA TYR A 273 -8.87 -24.40 -17.04
C TYR A 273 -8.83 -24.94 -15.61
N PHE A 274 -8.44 -24.09 -14.67
CA PHE A 274 -8.65 -24.32 -13.23
C PHE A 274 -9.24 -23.09 -12.55
N GLU A 275 -9.84 -23.28 -11.38
CA GLU A 275 -10.43 -22.21 -10.58
C GLU A 275 -9.42 -21.62 -9.59
N TYR A 276 -9.38 -20.30 -9.48
CA TYR A 276 -8.52 -19.62 -8.51
C TYR A 276 -9.18 -18.38 -7.90
N PHE A 277 -8.65 -17.95 -6.75
CA PHE A 277 -9.12 -16.75 -6.06
C PHE A 277 -8.28 -15.53 -6.48
N SER A 278 -8.86 -14.61 -7.25
CA SER A 278 -8.13 -13.41 -7.71
C SER A 278 -7.93 -12.40 -6.57
N LYS A 279 -6.72 -12.34 -5.99
CA LYS A 279 -6.45 -11.52 -4.79
C LYS A 279 -6.08 -10.07 -5.08
N LYS A 280 -5.86 -9.67 -6.33
CA LYS A 280 -5.50 -8.28 -6.68
C LYS A 280 -6.67 -7.30 -6.52
N SER A 281 -7.90 -7.80 -6.65
CA SER A 281 -9.16 -7.02 -6.57
C SER A 281 -10.03 -7.43 -5.37
N SER A 282 -9.50 -8.19 -4.42
CA SER A 282 -10.23 -8.59 -3.21
C SER A 282 -10.52 -7.34 -2.37
N LEU A 283 -11.81 -7.09 -2.13
CA LEU A 283 -12.34 -6.02 -1.29
C LEU A 283 -12.24 -6.40 0.21
N GLY A 284 -11.07 -6.87 0.65
CA GLY A 284 -10.85 -7.32 2.03
C GLY A 284 -11.44 -8.69 2.31
N GLU A 285 -12.13 -8.84 3.45
CA GLU A 285 -12.77 -10.09 3.91
C GLU A 285 -14.04 -10.47 3.14
N SER A 286 -14.45 -9.65 2.18
CA SER A 286 -15.58 -9.96 1.32
C SER A 286 -15.26 -11.12 0.38
N PHE A 287 -16.30 -11.93 0.13
CA PHE A 287 -16.30 -13.07 -0.78
C PHE A 287 -15.51 -12.76 -2.05
N THR A 288 -14.39 -13.45 -2.25
CA THR A 288 -13.63 -13.38 -3.49
C THR A 288 -14.16 -14.47 -4.40
N PRO A 289 -14.93 -14.14 -5.46
CA PRO A 289 -15.47 -15.15 -6.35
C PRO A 289 -14.32 -15.90 -7.01
N LYS A 290 -14.48 -17.22 -7.11
CA LYS A 290 -13.59 -18.05 -7.92
C LYS A 290 -13.63 -17.57 -9.37
N ARG A 291 -12.49 -17.60 -10.05
CA ARG A 291 -12.38 -17.30 -11.48
C ARG A 291 -11.71 -18.47 -12.19
N LYS A 292 -12.14 -18.73 -13.42
CA LYS A 292 -11.47 -19.68 -14.31
C LYS A 292 -10.19 -19.05 -14.87
N LEU A 293 -9.08 -19.77 -14.80
CA LEU A 293 -7.86 -19.47 -15.54
C LEU A 293 -7.72 -20.49 -16.65
N TYR A 294 -7.88 -20.04 -17.90
CA TYR A 294 -7.61 -20.86 -19.07
C TYR A 294 -6.11 -20.97 -19.33
N LEU A 295 -5.67 -22.15 -19.76
CA LEU A 295 -4.27 -22.47 -19.98
C LEU A 295 -3.92 -22.53 -21.48
N PRO A 296 -2.72 -22.08 -21.86
CA PRO A 296 -2.13 -22.42 -23.15
C PRO A 296 -1.96 -23.94 -23.31
N SER A 297 -2.18 -24.45 -24.51
CA SER A 297 -2.14 -25.88 -24.83
C SER A 297 -0.80 -26.54 -24.45
N GLU A 298 0.30 -25.80 -24.58
CA GLU A 298 1.67 -26.26 -24.34
C GLU A 298 1.95 -26.60 -22.87
N VAL A 299 1.19 -26.03 -21.93
CA VAL A 299 1.40 -26.23 -20.48
C VAL A 299 0.35 -27.14 -19.84
N VAL A 300 -0.68 -27.56 -20.59
CA VAL A 300 -1.82 -28.34 -20.06
C VAL A 300 -1.34 -29.62 -19.39
N THR A 301 -0.54 -30.42 -20.09
CA THR A 301 -0.04 -31.72 -19.58
C THR A 301 0.79 -31.53 -18.31
N ILE A 302 1.72 -30.57 -18.34
CA ILE A 302 2.60 -30.27 -17.19
C ILE A 302 1.76 -29.86 -15.98
N VAL A 303 0.79 -28.96 -16.18
CA VAL A 303 -0.07 -28.48 -15.09
C VAL A 303 -0.93 -29.62 -14.54
N ALA A 304 -1.51 -30.48 -15.40
CA ALA A 304 -2.29 -31.63 -14.96
C ALA A 304 -1.49 -32.58 -14.08
N GLU A 305 -0.29 -32.97 -14.52
CA GLU A 305 0.62 -33.84 -13.76
C GLU A 305 1.02 -33.22 -12.41
N VAL A 306 1.29 -31.91 -12.39
CA VAL A 306 1.59 -31.19 -11.15
C VAL A 306 0.40 -31.18 -10.20
N PHE A 307 -0.84 -31.02 -10.68
CA PHE A 307 -2.03 -31.09 -9.84
C PHE A 307 -2.21 -32.49 -9.23
N ASP A 308 -2.07 -33.55 -10.03
CA ASP A 308 -2.20 -34.91 -9.53
C ASP A 308 -1.11 -35.23 -8.49
N GLU A 309 0.14 -34.80 -8.70
CA GLU A 309 1.22 -34.99 -7.73
C GLU A 309 1.04 -34.16 -6.44
N LEU A 310 0.53 -32.93 -6.55
CA LEU A 310 0.18 -32.12 -5.38
C LEU A 310 -0.97 -32.76 -4.59
N ILE A 311 -1.96 -33.34 -5.27
CA ILE A 311 -3.03 -34.09 -4.62
C ILE A 311 -2.44 -35.28 -3.87
N GLU A 312 -1.60 -36.10 -4.51
CA GLU A 312 -0.96 -37.25 -3.88
C GLU A 312 -0.13 -36.84 -2.64
N SER A 313 0.79 -35.89 -2.80
CA SER A 313 1.72 -35.46 -1.74
C SER A 313 1.08 -34.72 -0.56
N THR A 314 -0.17 -34.25 -0.71
CA THR A 314 -0.90 -33.55 0.37
C THR A 314 -2.09 -34.35 0.88
N ALA A 315 -2.20 -35.63 0.52
CA ALA A 315 -3.30 -36.50 0.95
C ALA A 315 -3.39 -36.61 2.48
N ASP A 316 -2.27 -36.91 3.14
CA ASP A 316 -2.22 -37.08 4.59
C ASP A 316 -2.68 -35.83 5.34
N ALA A 317 -2.21 -34.65 4.92
CA ALA A 317 -2.56 -33.37 5.53
C ALA A 317 -4.04 -32.98 5.34
N ARG A 318 -4.77 -33.63 4.44
CA ARG A 318 -6.22 -33.44 4.25
C ARG A 318 -7.07 -34.46 5.01
N SER A 319 -6.46 -35.54 5.49
CA SER A 319 -7.16 -36.61 6.23
C SER A 319 -7.35 -36.29 7.72
N THR A 320 -6.63 -35.28 8.23
CA THR A 320 -6.72 -34.69 9.58
C THR A 320 -7.59 -33.46 9.61
#